data_AF-A0A1Q9RXF9-F1
#
_entry.id   AF-A0A1Q9RXF9-F1
#
_cell.length_a   1.000
_cell.length_b   1.000
_cell.length_c   1.000
_cell.angle_alpha   90.00
_cell.angle_beta   90.00
_cell.angle_gamma   90.00
#
_symmetry.space_group_name_H-M   'P 1'
#
loop_
_entity.id
_entity.type
_entity.pdbx_description
1 polymer ?
#
loop_
_entity_poly.entity_id
_entity_poly.type
_entity_poly.pdbx_seq_one_letter_code
_entity_poly.pdbx_strand_id
1 'polypeptide(L)' 'MRAAEMSFDEWAAVAGTGFDAQQLGLFAEVFRTYTEHGMRGNGLVLEAVLGRKPRTLRDYVRDLAAGRPTEV' A
#
# COMPACT_ATOMS: atom_id res chain seq x y z
N MET A 1 9.87 13.94 -5.71
CA MET A 1 9.37 12.65 -6.22
C MET A 1 7.87 12.77 -6.41
N ARG A 2 7.33 12.55 -7.61
CA ARG A 2 5.88 12.47 -7.83
C ARG A 2 5.49 11.01 -7.74
N ALA A 3 4.47 10.69 -6.95
CA ALA A 3 3.89 9.35 -6.96
C ALA A 3 3.18 9.18 -8.32
N ALA A 4 3.56 8.15 -9.06
CA ALA A 4 2.88 7.73 -10.28
C ALA A 4 2.32 6.33 -10.04
N GLU A 5 1.14 6.06 -10.59
CA GLU A 5 0.58 4.71 -10.62
C GLU A 5 1.37 3.85 -11.61
N MET A 6 1.68 2.62 -11.23
CA MET A 6 2.40 1.65 -12.05
C MET A 6 1.44 0.50 -12.37
N SER A 7 1.42 0.05 -13.62
CA SER A 7 0.61 -1.11 -14.02
C SER A 7 1.15 -2.40 -13.38
N PHE A 8 0.32 -3.44 -13.33
CA PHE A 8 0.74 -4.75 -12.84
C PHE A 8 1.93 -5.29 -13.64
N ASP A 9 1.94 -5.14 -14.96
CA ASP A 9 3.01 -5.67 -15.82
C ASP A 9 4.35 -4.97 -15.56
N GLU A 10 4.34 -3.64 -15.42
CA GLU A 10 5.53 -2.86 -15.04
C GLU A 10 6.04 -3.24 -13.65
N TRP A 11 5.12 -3.46 -12.70
CA TRP A 11 5.48 -3.92 -11.36
C TRP A 11 6.09 -5.33 -11.36
N ALA A 12 5.44 -6.27 -12.05
CA ALA A 12 5.85 -7.67 -12.10
C ALA A 12 7.21 -7.86 -12.79
N ALA A 13 7.53 -7.03 -13.79
CA ALA A 13 8.84 -7.01 -14.43
C ALA A 13 9.98 -6.67 -13.46
N VAL A 14 9.72 -5.81 -12.46
CA VAL A 14 10.72 -5.39 -11.45
C VAL A 14 10.72 -6.35 -10.26
N ALA A 15 9.54 -6.81 -9.83
CA ALA A 15 9.37 -7.64 -8.65
C ALA A 15 9.60 -9.15 -8.90
N GLY A 16 9.58 -9.58 -10.17
CA GLY A 16 9.50 -10.99 -10.57
C GLY A 16 10.66 -11.88 -10.14
N THR A 17 11.79 -11.32 -9.69
CA THR A 17 12.89 -12.13 -9.13
C THR A 17 12.57 -12.69 -7.73
N GLY A 18 11.56 -12.15 -7.04
CA GLY A 18 11.21 -12.53 -5.67
C GLY A 18 9.98 -13.43 -5.54
N PHE A 19 9.29 -13.74 -6.64
CA PHE A 19 7.99 -14.43 -6.59
C PHE A 19 7.88 -15.49 -7.68
N ASP A 20 7.24 -16.61 -7.35
CA ASP A 20 6.87 -17.62 -8.34
C ASP A 20 5.61 -17.21 -9.14
N ALA A 21 5.31 -18.00 -10.19
CA ALA A 21 4.17 -17.72 -11.07
C ALA A 21 2.81 -17.75 -10.35
N GLN A 22 2.66 -18.59 -9.32
CA GLN A 22 1.42 -18.66 -8.55
C GLN A 22 1.24 -17.38 -7.72
N GLN A 23 2.30 -16.94 -7.05
CA GLN A 23 2.32 -15.71 -6.27
C GLN A 23 2.06 -14.49 -7.15
N LEU A 24 2.69 -14.41 -8.32
CA LEU A 24 2.41 -13.34 -9.30
C LEU A 24 0.95 -13.34 -9.75
N GLY A 25 0.33 -14.51 -9.94
CA GLY A 25 -1.10 -14.63 -10.24
C GLY A 25 -2.01 -14.08 -9.15
N LEU A 26 -1.65 -14.28 -7.87
CA LEU A 26 -2.39 -13.69 -6.74
C LEU A 26 -2.27 -12.16 -6.73
N PHE A 27 -1.09 -11.61 -7.03
CA PHE A 27 -0.91 -10.16 -7.11
C PHE A 27 -1.67 -9.53 -8.28
N ALA A 28 -1.76 -10.21 -9.42
CA ALA A 28 -2.56 -9.75 -10.55
C ALA A 28 -4.03 -9.50 -10.14
N GLU A 29 -4.59 -10.41 -9.33
CA GLU A 29 -5.96 -10.31 -8.83
C GLU A 29 -6.15 -9.14 -7.85
N VAL A 30 -5.15 -8.86 -7.01
CA VAL A 30 -5.16 -7.70 -6.11
C VAL A 30 -5.13 -6.39 -6.90
N PHE A 31 -4.24 -6.28 -7.89
CA PHE A 31 -4.17 -5.11 -8.76
C PHE A 31 -5.50 -4.88 -9.48
N ARG A 32 -6.07 -5.92 -10.08
CA ARG A 32 -7.38 -5.88 -10.74
C ARG A 32 -8.47 -5.35 -9.80
N THR A 33 -8.54 -5.91 -8.58
CA THR A 33 -9.51 -5.51 -7.56
C THR A 33 -9.37 -4.03 -7.19
N TYR A 34 -8.14 -3.53 -7.02
CA TYR A 34 -7.91 -2.12 -6.70
C TYR A 34 -8.19 -1.17 -7.86
N THR A 35 -7.91 -1.58 -9.10
CA THR A 35 -8.28 -0.80 -10.29
C THR A 35 -9.79 -0.69 -10.44
N GLU A 36 -10.53 -1.80 -10.24
CA GLU A 36 -11.98 -1.83 -10.44
C GLU A 36 -12.77 -1.19 -9.28
N HIS A 37 -12.26 -1.25 -8.05
CA HIS A 37 -13.05 -0.91 -6.86
C HIS A 37 -12.41 0.16 -5.98
N GLY A 38 -11.18 0.58 -6.29
CA GLY A 38 -10.34 1.37 -5.39
C GLY A 38 -9.93 0.57 -4.15
N MET A 39 -9.02 1.14 -3.35
CA MET A 39 -8.71 0.57 -2.04
C MET A 39 -9.84 0.90 -1.06
N ARG A 40 -10.65 -0.08 -0.69
CA ARG A 40 -11.70 0.07 0.32
C ARG A 40 -11.12 0.04 1.75
N GLY A 41 -10.34 1.06 2.08
CA GLY A 41 -9.99 1.39 3.47
C GLY A 41 -10.83 2.56 3.92
N ASN A 42 -12.01 2.33 4.50
CA ASN A 42 -12.75 3.43 5.10
C ASN A 42 -11.98 3.90 6.34
N GLY A 43 -11.56 5.18 6.35
CA GLY A 43 -10.85 5.78 7.47
C GLY A 43 -11.59 5.64 8.81
N LEU A 44 -12.92 5.52 8.79
CA LEU A 44 -13.75 5.27 9.98
C LEU A 44 -13.56 3.85 10.55
N VAL A 45 -13.42 2.83 9.70
CA VAL A 45 -13.15 1.45 10.15
C VAL A 45 -11.75 1.39 10.75
N LEU A 46 -10.79 2.05 10.10
CA LEU A 46 -9.40 2.08 10.57
C LEU A 46 -9.29 2.84 11.90
N GLU A 47 -10.00 3.96 12.06
CA GLU A 47 -10.10 4.69 13.32
C GLU A 47 -10.70 3.85 14.45
N ALA A 48 -11.79 3.11 14.16
CA ALA A 48 -12.42 2.22 15.14
C ALA A 48 -11.49 1.10 15.61
N VAL A 49 -10.71 0.50 14.71
CA VAL A 49 -9.72 -0.54 15.06
C VAL A 49 -8.54 0.04 15.84
N LEU A 50 -8.08 1.24 15.50
CA LEU A 50 -6.90 1.86 16.12
C LEU A 50 -7.20 2.57 17.45
N GLY A 51 -8.46 2.91 17.75
CA GLY A 51 -8.81 3.74 18.91
C GLY A 51 -8.29 5.18 18.82
N ARG A 52 -7.76 5.58 17.66
CA ARG A 52 -7.24 6.92 17.36
C ARG A 52 -7.40 7.22 15.88
N LYS A 53 -7.28 8.49 15.51
CA LYS A 53 -7.25 8.90 14.09
C LYS A 53 -6.11 8.16 13.36
N PRO A 54 -6.38 7.55 12.18
CA PRO A 54 -5.34 6.94 11.38
C PRO A 54 -4.37 8.02 10.92
N ARG A 55 -3.07 7.69 10.92
CA ARG A 55 -2.02 8.61 10.50
C ARG A 55 -2.07 8.73 8.97
N THR A 56 -1.83 9.93 8.45
CA THR A 56 -1.66 10.08 7.00
C THR A 56 -0.30 9.51 6.57
N LEU A 57 -0.20 9.00 5.34
CA LEU A 57 1.08 8.56 4.78
C LEU A 57 2.16 9.67 4.85
N ARG A 58 1.75 10.93 4.69
CA ARG A 58 2.64 12.10 4.81
C ARG A 58 3.24 12.23 6.21
N ASP A 59 2.41 12.11 7.24
CA ASP A 59 2.88 12.22 8.62
C ASP A 59 3.82 11.05 8.97
N TYR A 60 3.50 9.84 8.50
CA TYR A 60 4.36 8.67 8.65
C TYR A 60 5.76 8.89 8.03
N VAL A 61 5.81 9.34 6.76
CA VAL A 61 7.09 9.62 6.08
C VAL A 61 7.88 10.72 6.79
N ARG A 62 7.21 11.75 7.32
CA ARG A 62 7.86 12.82 8.10
C ARG A 62 8.50 12.29 9.38
N ASP A 63 7.83 11.38 10.09
CA ASP A 63 8.35 10.81 11.33
C ASP A 63 9.52 9.86 11.08
N LEU A 64 9.43 9.05 10.02
CA LEU A 64 10.53 8.21 9.55
C LEU A 64 11.77 9.04 9.21
N ALA A 65 11.60 10.11 8.42
CA ALA A 65 12.70 10.99 8.06
C ALA A 65 13.32 11.70 9.27
N ALA A 66 12.54 11.92 10.32
CA ALA A 66 13.01 12.52 11.57
C ALA A 66 13.62 11.51 12.57
N GLY A 67 13.71 10.23 12.21
CA GLY A 67 14.23 9.17 13.09
C GLY A 67 13.40 8.98 14.37
N ARG A 68 12.13 9.42 14.37
CA ARG A 68 11.26 9.27 15.53
C ARG A 68 10.70 7.85 15.56
N PRO A 69 10.58 7.22 16.76
CA PRO A 69 9.86 5.98 16.89
C PRO A 69 8.46 6.13 16.29
N THR A 70 8.05 5.16 15.48
CA THR A 70 6.67 5.12 15.00
C THR A 70 5.81 4.72 16.20
N GLU A 71 5.28 5.68 16.95
CA GLU A 71 4.32 5.38 18.02
C GLU A 71 3.08 4.72 17.42
N VAL A 72 2.74 3.55 17.95
CA VAL A 72 1.65 2.66 17.49
C VAL A 72 0.33 3.17 18.02
#